data_AF-A0A5K1GSD1-F1
#
_entry.id   AF-A0A5K1GSD1-F1
#
_cell.length_a   1.000
_cell.length_b   1.000
_cell.length_c   1.000
_cell.angle_alpha   90.00
_cell.angle_beta   90.00
_cell.angle_gamma   90.00
#
_symmetry.space_group_name_H-M   'P 1'
#
loop_
_entity.id
_entity.type
_entity.pdbx_description
1 polymer ?
#
loop_
_entity_poly.entity_id
_entity_poly.type
_entity_poly.pdbx_seq_one_letter_code
_entity_poly.pdbx_strand_id
1 'polypeptide(L)' 'SYPHKILTGRRSRMHSIRQTSGLAGFPKREESIYDAFGAGHSSTSISAGL' A
#
# COMPACT_ATOMS: atom_id res chain seq x y z
N SER A 1 3.47 4.09 -5.27
CA SER A 1 2.19 3.86 -4.57
C SER A 1 1.78 4.99 -3.61
N TYR A 2 2.62 6.01 -3.33
CA TYR A 2 2.27 7.02 -2.31
C TYR A 2 1.10 7.91 -2.75
N PRO A 3 1.03 8.38 -4.01
CA PRO A 3 -0.17 9.05 -4.52
C PRO A 3 -1.43 8.18 -4.46
N HIS A 4 -1.32 6.87 -4.75
CA HIS A 4 -2.44 5.94 -4.62
C HIS A 4 -3.00 5.92 -3.19
N LYS A 5 -2.13 5.79 -2.16
CA LYS A 5 -2.58 5.83 -0.76
C LYS A 5 -3.25 7.17 -0.41
N ILE A 6 -2.71 8.29 -0.90
CA ILE A 6 -3.31 9.63 -0.70
C ILE A 6 -4.72 9.70 -1.29
N LEU A 7 -4.88 9.28 -2.55
CA LEU A 7 -6.13 9.37 -3.29
C LEU A 7 -7.21 8.41 -2.77
N THR A 8 -6.82 7.30 -2.16
CA THR A 8 -7.76 6.33 -1.57
C THR A 8 -7.98 6.58 -0.06
N GLY A 9 -8.03 7.85 0.37
CA GLY A 9 -8.44 8.23 1.73
C GLY A 9 -7.37 8.17 2.83
N ARG A 10 -6.10 7.91 2.53
CA ARG A 10 -5.03 7.82 3.55
C ARG A 10 -4.13 9.06 3.65
N ARG A 11 -4.52 10.17 3.00
CA ARG A 11 -3.76 11.44 2.99
C ARG A 11 -3.34 11.91 4.37
N SER A 12 -4.27 11.91 5.34
CA SER A 12 -4.02 12.40 6.71
C SER A 12 -2.96 11.57 7.45
N ARG A 13 -2.82 10.29 7.13
CA ARG A 13 -1.90 9.34 7.76
C ARG A 13 -0.54 9.22 7.05
N MET A 14 -0.33 9.95 5.95
CA MET A 14 0.92 9.85 5.16
C MET A 14 2.18 10.19 5.94
N HIS A 15 2.08 11.02 6.97
CA HIS A 15 3.21 11.38 7.84
C HIS A 15 3.74 10.20 8.67
N SER A 16 2.95 9.12 8.83
CA SER A 16 3.35 7.92 9.57
C SER A 16 3.82 6.76 8.67
N ILE A 17 4.06 7.02 7.38
CA ILE A 17 4.51 5.97 6.46
C ILE A 17 5.87 5.42 6.88
N ARG A 18 6.01 4.08 6.84
CA ARG A 18 7.19 3.31 7.28
C ARG A 18 7.53 3.40 8.77
N GLN A 19 6.67 3.99 9.59
CA GLN A 19 6.81 3.96 11.03
C GLN A 19 6.17 2.69 11.61
N THR A 20 6.65 2.25 12.78
CA THR A 20 6.01 1.17 13.55
C THR A 20 4.54 1.52 13.81
N SER A 21 3.63 0.60 13.51
CA SER A 21 2.18 0.80 13.59
C SER A 21 1.61 1.92 12.68
N GLY A 22 2.43 2.47 11.79
CA GLY A 22 2.05 3.45 10.77
C GLY A 22 1.65 2.82 9.44
N LEU A 23 1.59 3.62 8.38
CA LEU A 23 1.27 3.10 7.03
C LEU A 23 2.45 2.28 6.46
N ALA A 24 2.13 1.18 5.79
CA ALA A 24 3.13 0.40 5.08
C ALA A 24 3.71 1.22 3.90
N GLY A 25 5.01 1.05 3.64
CA GLY A 25 5.69 1.70 2.52
C GLY A 25 5.23 1.19 1.14
N PHE A 26 4.56 0.04 1.09
CA PHE A 26 4.02 -0.59 -0.12
C PHE A 26 2.54 -0.95 0.08
N PRO A 27 1.78 -1.27 -0.98
CA PRO A 27 0.44 -1.80 -0.85
C PRO A 27 0.38 -3.01 0.09
N LYS A 28 -0.58 -2.98 1.02
CA LYS A 28 -0.82 -4.05 2.00
C LYS A 28 -2.34 -4.26 2.10
N ARG A 29 -2.81 -5.47 1.78
CA ARG A 29 -4.25 -5.79 1.68
C ARG A 29 -5.04 -5.49 2.96
N GLU A 30 -4.44 -5.78 4.11
CA GLU A 30 -5.05 -5.51 5.42
C GLU A 30 -5.13 -4.01 5.75
N GLU A 31 -4.38 -3.15 5.05
CA GLU A 31 -4.37 -1.70 5.29
C GLU A 31 -5.51 -0.97 4.56
N SER A 32 -5.97 -1.51 3.42
CA SER A 32 -6.96 -0.86 2.57
C SER A 32 -7.56 -1.83 1.57
N ILE A 33 -8.88 -1.72 1.34
CA ILE A 33 -9.59 -2.45 0.28
C ILE A 33 -9.07 -2.11 -1.13
N TYR A 34 -8.43 -0.95 -1.30
CA TYR A 34 -7.87 -0.50 -2.58
C TYR A 34 -6.47 -1.07 -2.84
N ASP A 35 -5.83 -1.67 -1.83
CA ASP A 35 -4.54 -2.34 -2.00
C ASP A 35 -4.78 -3.77 -2.50
N ALA A 36 -4.97 -3.93 -3.82
CA ALA A 36 -5.41 -5.17 -4.46
C ALA A 36 -4.56 -6.40 -4.12
N PHE A 37 -3.23 -6.22 -4.01
CA PHE A 37 -2.30 -7.28 -3.61
C PHE A 37 -1.21 -6.72 -2.69
N GLY A 38 -0.60 -7.60 -1.89
CA GLY A 38 0.55 -7.24 -1.07
C GLY A 38 1.80 -7.19 -1.94
N ALA A 39 2.54 -6.07 -1.89
CA ALA A 39 3.78 -5.91 -2.64
C ALA A 39 4.97 -5.65 -1.70
N GLY A 40 6.18 -5.92 -2.21
CA GLY A 40 7.43 -5.67 -1.50
C GLY A 40 8.61 -6.17 -2.32
N HIS A 41 8.59 -7.47 -2.66
CA HIS A 41 9.45 -8.01 -3.71
C HIS A 41 8.95 -7.60 -5.10
N SER A 42 9.89 -7.39 -6.02
CA SER A 42 9.60 -7.09 -7.42
C SER A 42 9.06 -8.32 -8.17
N SER A 43 8.51 -8.07 -9.37
CA SER A 43 8.09 -9.11 -10.33
C SER A 43 6.89 -9.98 -9.93
N THR A 44 6.19 -9.68 -8.84
CA THR A 44 5.02 -10.44 -8.39
C THR A 44 3.70 -9.97 -8.98
N SER A 45 3.65 -8.78 -9.60
CA SER A 45 2.39 -8.13 -10.00
C SER A 45 1.64 -8.83 -11.12
N ILE A 46 2.34 -9.38 -12.12
CA ILE A 46 1.69 -10.08 -13.25
C ILE A 46 1.09 -11.40 -12.77
N SER A 47 1.86 -12.18 -12.01
CA SER A 47 1.38 -13.46 -11.45
C SER A 47 0.23 -13.28 -10.46
N ALA A 48 0.15 -12.14 -9.75
CA ALA A 48 -0.96 -11.85 -8.85
C ALA A 48 -2.23 -11.35 -9.56
N GLY A 49 -2.14 -11.00 -10.85
CA GLY A 49 -3.25 -10.47 -11.65
C GLY A 49 -3.84 -11.46 -12.67
N LEU A 50 -3.27 -12.66 -12.78
CA LEU A 50 -3.73 -13.76 -13.64
C LEU A 50 -4.34 -14.88 -12.78
#